data_AF-A0A8H4SP19-F1
#
_entry.id   AF-A0A8H4SP19-F1
#
_cell.length_a   1.000
_cell.length_b   1.000
_cell.length_c   1.000
_cell.angle_alpha   90.00
_cell.angle_beta   90.00
_cell.angle_gamma   90.00
#
_symmetry.space_group_name_H-M   'P 1'
#
loop_
_entity.id
_entity.type
_entity.pdbx_description
1 polymer ?
#
loop_
_entity_poly.entity_id
_entity_poly.type
_entity_poly.pdbx_seq_one_letter_code
_entity_poly.pdbx_strand_id
1 'polypeptide(L)'
;MFRSAFRPLSFLHCTRSAFTARYFHRVTTDFVTHDASGNLVTSKVPIIIGNPGETYVLIEQGVGSALRAASPYLSASAASAEERCKLTFFHDSQYFGFGPSSYPRLYVPSQMPRQTESDSSSATLFLGGKMHEIALDGTPDANFAENASATGRNLDSVLYQLRNM
;
A
#
# COMPACT_ATOMS: atom_id res chain seq x y z
N MET A 1 3.64 -36.50 -45.22
CA MET A 1 2.71 -36.65 -44.07
C MET A 1 3.50 -36.33 -42.81
N PHE A 2 3.65 -35.05 -42.44
CA PHE A 2 2.78 -34.19 -41.63
C PHE A 2 2.66 -34.55 -40.13
N ARG A 3 3.22 -33.64 -39.32
CA ARG A 3 2.88 -33.20 -37.95
C ARG A 3 3.35 -34.07 -36.78
N SER A 4 4.56 -33.74 -36.30
CA SER A 4 4.90 -33.85 -34.88
C SER A 4 4.14 -32.76 -34.11
N ALA A 5 3.26 -33.16 -33.19
CA ALA A 5 2.57 -32.25 -32.29
C ALA A 5 3.44 -32.01 -31.06
N PHE A 6 4.18 -30.90 -31.04
CA PHE A 6 4.71 -30.37 -29.80
C PHE A 6 3.53 -29.87 -28.97
N ARG A 7 3.15 -30.66 -27.94
CA ARG A 7 2.40 -30.12 -26.82
C ARG A 7 3.40 -29.29 -26.00
N PRO A 8 3.20 -27.97 -25.82
CA PRO A 8 3.95 -27.29 -24.79
C PRO A 8 3.49 -27.88 -23.47
N LEU A 9 4.44 -28.43 -22.70
CA LEU A 9 4.25 -28.68 -21.29
C LEU A 9 3.83 -27.33 -20.69
N SER A 10 2.58 -27.26 -20.24
CA SER A 10 2.12 -26.19 -19.37
C SER A 10 3.01 -26.23 -18.14
N PHE A 11 4.06 -25.41 -18.12
CA PHE A 11 4.77 -25.08 -16.91
C PHE A 11 3.79 -24.28 -16.05
N LEU A 12 2.96 -25.01 -15.31
CA LEU A 12 2.43 -24.50 -14.06
C LEU A 12 3.66 -24.26 -13.19
N HIS A 13 4.21 -23.05 -13.25
CA HIS A 13 5.03 -22.50 -12.19
C HIS A 13 4.12 -22.34 -10.96
N CYS A 14 3.74 -23.46 -10.36
CA CYS A 14 3.52 -23.49 -8.94
C CYS A 14 4.93 -23.49 -8.33
N THR A 15 5.54 -22.31 -8.28
CA THR A 15 6.63 -22.09 -7.33
C THR A 15 5.98 -22.28 -5.97
N ARG A 16 6.23 -23.45 -5.39
CA ARG A 16 6.03 -23.71 -3.98
C ARG A 16 6.81 -22.60 -3.27
N SER A 17 6.10 -21.54 -2.89
CA SER A 17 6.67 -20.36 -2.26
C SER A 17 7.44 -20.86 -1.05
N ALA A 18 8.77 -20.82 -1.11
CA ALA A 18 9.56 -20.94 0.09
C ALA A 18 9.00 -19.88 1.05
N PHE A 19 8.76 -20.24 2.31
CA PHE A 19 8.39 -19.26 3.33
C PHE A 19 9.61 -18.36 3.55
N THR A 20 9.79 -17.40 2.66
CA THR A 20 10.84 -16.40 2.74
C THR A 20 10.43 -15.45 3.86
N ALA A 21 11.31 -15.27 4.84
CA ALA A 21 11.12 -14.24 5.86
C ALA A 21 10.96 -12.87 5.18
N ARG A 22 9.90 -12.14 5.53
CA ARG A 22 9.73 -10.74 5.14
C ARG A 22 10.68 -9.89 5.98
N TYR A 23 11.45 -9.03 5.32
CA TYR A 23 12.35 -8.10 5.99
C TYR A 23 11.82 -6.69 5.82
N PHE A 24 11.93 -5.91 6.89
CA PHE A 24 11.40 -4.57 6.97
C PHE A 24 12.52 -3.58 7.24
N HIS A 25 12.53 -2.50 6.47
CA HIS A 25 13.59 -1.51 6.48
C HIS A 25 13.02 -0.16 6.86
N ARG A 26 13.57 0.47 7.89
CA ARG A 26 13.21 1.84 8.28
C ARG A 26 13.92 2.83 7.38
N VAL A 27 13.17 3.74 6.79
CA VAL A 27 13.69 4.78 5.89
C VAL A 27 12.99 6.09 6.18
N THR A 28 13.63 7.21 5.84
CA THR A 28 12.99 8.52 5.89
C THR A 28 12.72 8.99 4.47
N THR A 29 11.55 9.55 4.23
CA THR A 29 11.12 10.01 2.91
C THR A 29 10.43 11.37 2.97
N ASP A 30 10.18 11.94 1.80
CA ASP A 30 9.42 13.18 1.66
C ASP A 30 7.91 12.92 1.64
N PHE A 31 7.20 13.68 2.47
CA PHE A 31 5.75 13.79 2.44
C PHE A 31 5.37 15.25 2.19
N VAL A 32 4.69 15.49 1.08
CA VAL A 32 4.29 16.83 0.64
C VAL A 32 2.79 16.98 0.82
N THR A 33 2.36 17.98 1.57
CA THR A 33 0.94 18.26 1.88
C THR A 33 0.68 19.76 1.93
N HIS A 34 -0.59 20.15 1.98
CA HIS A 34 -0.98 21.52 2.29
C HIS A 34 -0.89 21.76 3.81
N ASP A 35 -0.36 22.92 4.20
CA ASP A 35 -0.49 23.43 5.57
C ASP A 35 -1.88 24.04 5.81
N ALA A 36 -2.12 24.52 7.04
CA ALA A 36 -3.38 25.16 7.42
C ALA A 36 -3.69 26.45 6.63
N SER A 37 -2.69 27.04 5.98
CA SER A 37 -2.82 28.23 5.12
C SER A 37 -3.03 27.88 3.64
N GLY A 38 -3.00 26.58 3.29
CA GLY A 38 -3.10 26.09 1.92
C GLY A 38 -1.78 26.10 1.15
N ASN A 39 -0.63 26.37 1.78
CA ASN A 39 0.67 26.33 1.13
C ASN A 39 1.23 24.90 1.11
N LEU A 40 1.99 24.55 0.06
CA LEU A 40 2.68 23.27 0.01
C LEU A 40 3.87 23.26 0.98
N VAL A 41 3.88 22.26 1.85
CA VAL A 41 4.97 22.01 2.80
C VAL A 41 5.48 20.59 2.60
N THR A 42 6.81 20.47 2.54
CA THR A 42 7.51 19.18 2.51
C THR A 42 8.00 18.86 3.91
N SER A 43 7.66 17.67 4.39
CA SER A 43 8.10 17.13 5.67
C SER A 43 8.85 15.82 5.47
N LYS A 44 9.91 15.60 6.26
CA LYS A 44 10.61 14.32 6.30
C LYS A 44 9.90 13.40 7.28
N VAL A 45 9.36 12.29 6.79
CA VAL A 45 8.60 11.33 7.61
C VAL A 45 9.26 9.96 7.61
N PRO A 46 9.25 9.25 8.76
CA PRO A 46 9.72 7.87 8.81
C PRO A 46 8.68 6.94 8.18
N ILE A 47 9.16 5.99 7.37
CA ILE A 47 8.38 4.89 6.81
C ILE A 47 9.12 3.57 7.04
N ILE A 48 8.37 2.46 6.99
CA ILE A 48 8.96 1.12 6.95
C ILE A 48 8.58 0.51 5.61
N ILE A 49 9.55 -0.06 4.89
CA ILE A 49 9.32 -0.69 3.59
C ILE A 49 9.75 -2.15 3.60
N GLY A 50 9.17 -2.96 2.72
CA GLY A 50 9.64 -4.30 2.42
C GLY A 50 10.99 -4.33 1.69
N ASN A 51 11.44 -5.51 1.30
CA ASN A 51 12.64 -5.70 0.49
C ASN A 51 12.55 -5.02 -0.89
N PRO A 52 13.69 -4.82 -1.58
CA PRO A 52 13.66 -4.43 -2.99
C PRO A 52 12.77 -5.36 -3.82
N GLY A 53 11.88 -4.78 -4.63
CA GLY A 53 10.88 -5.53 -5.40
C GLY A 53 9.58 -5.85 -4.64
N GLU A 54 9.54 -5.69 -3.32
CA GLU A 54 8.31 -5.69 -2.54
C GLU A 54 7.66 -4.29 -2.59
N THR A 55 6.35 -4.26 -2.37
CA THR A 55 5.49 -3.08 -2.51
C THR A 55 4.86 -2.66 -1.18
N TYR A 56 5.17 -3.38 -0.11
CA TYR A 56 4.63 -3.12 1.22
C TYR A 56 5.28 -1.89 1.86
N VAL A 57 4.47 -0.96 2.33
CA VAL A 57 4.89 0.26 3.03
C VAL A 57 4.03 0.47 4.27
N LEU A 58 4.66 0.72 5.42
CA LEU A 58 4.00 1.18 6.63
C LEU A 58 4.33 2.65 6.88
N ILE A 59 3.30 3.40 7.24
CA ILE A 59 3.37 4.83 7.54
C ILE A 59 2.71 5.16 8.86
N GLU A 60 3.12 6.28 9.44
CA GLU A 60 2.46 6.82 10.63
C GLU A 60 1.01 7.23 10.33
N GLN A 61 0.18 7.19 11.37
CA GLN A 61 -1.25 7.45 11.23
C GLN A 61 -1.54 8.83 10.64
N GLY A 62 -0.81 9.87 11.07
CA GLY A 62 -0.99 11.23 10.58
C GLY A 62 -0.83 11.35 9.06
N VAL A 63 0.14 10.62 8.48
CA VAL A 63 0.38 10.59 7.03
C VAL A 63 -0.78 9.90 6.31
N GLY A 64 -1.22 8.73 6.80
CA GLY A 64 -2.33 8.00 6.18
C GLY A 64 -3.68 8.71 6.34
N SER A 65 -3.92 9.36 7.47
CA SER A 65 -5.11 10.19 7.68
C SER A 65 -5.13 11.40 6.75
N ALA A 66 -3.98 12.05 6.53
CA ALA A 66 -3.87 13.15 5.56
C ALA A 66 -4.14 12.67 4.12
N LEU A 67 -3.60 11.50 3.73
CA LEU A 67 -3.93 10.87 2.45
C LEU A 67 -5.44 10.59 2.34
N ARG A 68 -6.08 9.98 3.35
CA ARG A 68 -7.53 9.72 3.33
C ARG A 68 -8.36 11.00 3.23
N ALA A 69 -7.99 12.04 3.96
CA ALA A 69 -8.73 13.31 3.97
C ALA A 69 -8.74 13.98 2.58
N ALA A 70 -7.71 13.74 1.77
CA ALA A 70 -7.62 14.25 0.40
C ALA A 70 -8.23 13.31 -0.66
N SER A 71 -8.81 12.18 -0.25
CA SER A 71 -9.40 11.23 -1.19
C SER A 71 -10.59 11.84 -1.94
N PRO A 72 -10.60 11.81 -3.29
CA PRO A 72 -11.74 12.30 -4.06
C PRO A 72 -12.97 11.38 -3.92
N TYR A 73 -12.80 10.20 -3.32
CA TYR A 73 -13.84 9.18 -3.17
C TYR A 73 -14.50 9.18 -1.77
N LEU A 74 -14.41 10.29 -1.02
CA LEU A 74 -15.12 10.44 0.27
C LEU A 74 -16.64 10.32 0.06
N SER A 75 -17.19 9.12 0.23
CA SER A 75 -18.62 8.88 0.17
C SER A 75 -19.26 9.18 1.53
N ALA A 76 -20.29 10.04 1.54
CA ALA A 76 -21.01 10.52 2.72
C ALA A 76 -21.88 9.46 3.44
N SER A 77 -21.74 8.17 3.12
CA SER A 77 -22.47 7.07 3.75
C SER A 77 -21.59 6.37 4.80
N ALA A 78 -21.28 7.09 5.87
CA ALA A 78 -20.43 6.62 6.95
C ALA A 78 -21.25 5.90 8.04
N ALA A 79 -21.69 4.68 7.74
CA ALA A 79 -22.04 3.71 8.79
C ALA A 79 -21.21 2.41 8.68
N SER A 80 -20.52 2.19 7.55
CA SER A 80 -19.62 1.06 7.33
C SER A 80 -18.43 1.38 6.41
N ALA A 81 -18.11 2.67 6.25
CA ALA A 81 -17.21 3.20 5.22
C ALA A 81 -15.76 2.76 5.43
N GLU A 82 -15.48 1.56 4.93
CA GLU A 82 -14.21 0.90 4.64
C GLU A 82 -12.98 1.65 5.15
N GLU A 83 -12.21 1.05 6.06
CA GLU A 83 -10.87 1.48 6.52
C GLU A 83 -9.81 1.43 5.40
N ARG A 84 -10.23 1.66 4.16
CA ARG A 84 -9.44 1.55 2.94
C ARG A 84 -9.55 2.85 2.15
N CYS A 85 -8.46 3.23 1.51
CA CYS A 85 -8.43 4.36 0.59
C CYS A 85 -7.65 3.95 -0.65
N LYS A 86 -8.25 4.17 -1.83
CA LYS A 86 -7.56 3.93 -3.10
C LYS A 86 -6.52 5.02 -3.35
N LEU A 87 -5.35 4.59 -3.78
CA LEU A 87 -4.21 5.43 -4.14
C LEU A 87 -3.67 4.98 -5.49
N THR A 88 -2.82 5.82 -6.07
CA THR A 88 -2.04 5.52 -7.27
C THR A 88 -0.58 5.70 -6.93
N PHE A 89 0.25 4.72 -7.29
CA PHE A 89 1.70 4.86 -7.32
C PHE A 89 2.16 5.30 -8.70
N PHE A 90 2.92 6.39 -8.76
CA PHE A 90 3.51 6.92 -9.99
C PHE A 90 4.97 6.48 -10.05
N HIS A 91 5.31 5.61 -11.00
CA HIS A 91 6.60 4.91 -11.06
C HIS A 91 7.76 5.85 -11.38
N ASP A 92 7.63 6.71 -12.37
CA ASP A 92 8.69 7.63 -12.80
C ASP A 92 9.05 8.65 -11.72
N SER A 93 8.06 9.08 -10.93
CA SER A 93 8.23 10.06 -9.85
C SER A 93 8.30 9.46 -8.45
N GLN A 94 8.11 8.14 -8.33
CA GLN A 94 8.20 7.34 -7.10
C GLN A 94 7.37 7.86 -5.91
N TYR A 95 6.09 8.14 -6.12
CA TYR A 95 5.21 8.55 -5.01
C TYR A 95 3.82 7.93 -5.08
N PHE A 96 3.18 7.83 -3.91
CA PHE A 96 1.76 7.55 -3.75
C PHE A 96 0.95 8.84 -3.69
N GLY A 97 -0.16 8.91 -4.42
CA GLY A 97 -1.11 10.04 -4.42
C GLY A 97 -2.37 9.72 -5.21
N PHE A 98 -3.16 10.75 -5.54
CA PHE A 98 -4.45 10.59 -6.27
C PHE A 98 -4.37 10.97 -7.75
N GLY A 99 -3.30 11.65 -8.17
CA GLY A 99 -3.17 12.26 -9.48
C GLY A 99 -1.86 13.05 -9.63
N PRO A 100 -1.38 13.25 -10.86
CA PRO A 100 -0.06 13.84 -11.16
C PRO A 100 0.11 15.29 -10.66
N SER A 101 -0.99 16.02 -10.47
CA SER A 101 -1.02 17.40 -9.95
C SER A 101 -1.72 17.51 -8.61
N SER A 102 -2.04 16.38 -7.96
CA SER A 102 -2.74 16.34 -6.68
C SER A 102 -1.79 16.25 -5.48
N TYR A 103 -2.26 16.64 -4.31
CA TYR A 103 -1.59 16.50 -3.02
C TYR A 103 -2.58 15.99 -1.97
N PRO A 104 -2.13 15.27 -0.94
CA PRO A 104 -0.74 15.05 -0.57
C PRO A 104 -0.03 13.94 -1.39
N ARG A 105 1.30 13.93 -1.32
CA ARG A 105 2.17 12.94 -1.98
C ARG A 105 3.13 12.35 -0.97
N LEU A 106 3.20 11.02 -0.95
CA LEU A 106 4.19 10.29 -0.18
C LEU A 106 5.22 9.67 -1.12
N TYR A 107 6.44 10.20 -1.11
CA TYR A 107 7.53 9.65 -1.90
C TYR A 107 8.04 8.34 -1.28
N VAL A 108 8.56 7.43 -2.09
CA VAL A 108 9.17 6.19 -1.62
C VAL A 108 10.51 5.98 -2.33
N PRO A 109 11.62 5.83 -1.59
CA PRO A 109 12.96 5.74 -2.19
C PRO A 109 13.24 4.37 -2.86
N SER A 110 12.26 3.48 -2.94
CA SER A 110 12.40 2.13 -3.49
C SER A 110 11.70 2.04 -4.84
N GLN A 111 12.36 1.43 -5.82
CA GLN A 111 11.72 1.07 -7.08
C GLN A 111 10.76 -0.09 -6.86
N MET A 112 9.47 0.21 -6.94
CA MET A 112 8.42 -0.80 -6.94
C MET A 112 8.26 -1.42 -8.34
N PRO A 113 7.95 -2.72 -8.44
CA PRO A 113 7.74 -3.36 -9.73
C PRO A 113 6.49 -2.80 -10.43
N ARG A 114 6.61 -2.55 -11.74
CA ARG A 114 5.47 -2.25 -12.59
C ARG A 114 4.63 -3.51 -12.80
N GLN A 115 3.31 -3.38 -12.68
CA GLN A 115 2.37 -4.47 -12.89
C GLN A 115 1.84 -4.52 -14.34
N THR A 116 1.98 -3.40 -15.04
CA THR A 116 1.57 -3.19 -16.45
C THR A 116 2.60 -2.26 -17.10
N GLU A 117 2.50 -2.05 -18.42
CA GLU A 117 3.33 -1.07 -19.15
C GLU A 117 3.04 0.40 -18.76
N SER A 118 1.99 0.66 -17.98
CA SER A 118 1.66 2.01 -17.50
C SER A 118 2.68 2.54 -16.49
N ASP A 119 2.85 3.87 -16.46
CA ASP A 119 3.61 4.58 -15.42
C ASP A 119 2.90 4.61 -14.06
N SER A 120 1.63 4.23 -14.02
CA SER A 120 0.85 4.20 -12.78
C SER A 120 0.47 2.78 -12.38
N SER A 121 0.49 2.48 -11.09
CA SER A 121 -0.10 1.26 -10.53
C SER A 121 -1.12 1.60 -9.44
N SER A 122 -2.21 0.83 -9.40
CA SER A 122 -3.23 0.98 -8.35
C SER A 122 -2.66 0.51 -7.02
N ALA A 123 -3.03 1.20 -5.95
CA ALA A 123 -2.61 0.89 -4.60
C ALA A 123 -3.76 1.06 -3.62
N THR A 124 -3.68 0.38 -2.48
CA THR A 124 -4.64 0.53 -1.39
C THR A 124 -3.93 0.89 -0.11
N LEU A 125 -4.42 1.95 0.55
CA LEU A 125 -4.08 2.35 1.91
C LEU A 125 -5.07 1.71 2.88
N PHE A 126 -4.58 0.93 3.84
CA PHE A 126 -5.32 0.32 4.94
C PHE A 126 -5.06 1.12 6.23
N LEU A 127 -6.13 1.53 6.90
CA LEU A 127 -6.09 2.52 7.99
C LEU A 127 -6.32 1.89 9.37
N GLY A 128 -6.29 0.56 9.45
CA GLY A 128 -6.38 -0.16 10.71
C GLY A 128 -5.02 -0.18 11.44
N GLY A 129 -5.05 -0.43 12.75
CA GLY A 129 -3.85 -0.66 13.55
C GLY A 129 -3.08 0.60 13.96
N LYS A 130 -1.86 0.40 14.48
CA LYS A 130 -1.02 1.49 15.01
C LYS A 130 -0.28 2.27 13.90
N MET A 131 0.01 1.61 12.80
CA MET A 131 0.61 2.17 11.58
C MET A 131 -0.32 1.83 10.44
N HIS A 132 -0.44 2.71 9.45
CA HIS A 132 -1.24 2.44 8.26
C HIS A 132 -0.39 1.74 7.19
N GLU A 133 -1.03 0.87 6.42
CA GLU A 133 -0.36 0.01 5.45
C GLU A 133 -0.70 0.44 4.02
N ILE A 134 0.28 0.43 3.11
CA ILE A 134 0.08 0.67 1.68
C ILE A 134 0.71 -0.50 0.92
N ALA A 135 0.01 -0.99 -0.10
CA ALA A 135 0.56 -1.96 -1.05
C ALA A 135 -0.01 -1.74 -2.44
N LEU A 136 0.74 -2.16 -3.48
CA LEU A 136 0.22 -2.17 -4.85
C LEU A 136 -0.82 -3.28 -5.01
N ASP A 137 -1.97 -2.96 -5.58
CA ASP A 137 -3.11 -3.86 -5.73
C ASP A 137 -2.76 -5.06 -6.62
N GLY A 138 -3.15 -6.28 -6.24
CA GLY A 138 -2.84 -7.48 -7.04
C GLY A 138 -1.43 -8.05 -6.81
N THR A 139 -0.67 -7.51 -5.86
CA THR A 139 0.59 -8.10 -5.38
C THR A 139 0.36 -9.05 -4.18
N PRO A 140 1.32 -9.95 -3.87
CA PRO A 140 1.32 -10.70 -2.61
C PRO A 140 1.26 -9.81 -1.36
N ASP A 141 1.78 -8.58 -1.44
CA ASP A 141 1.78 -7.62 -0.34
C ASP A 141 0.41 -7.01 -0.10
N ALA A 142 -0.37 -6.76 -1.15
CA ALA A 142 -1.76 -6.34 -1.00
C ALA A 142 -2.60 -7.42 -0.31
N ASN A 143 -2.39 -8.69 -0.65
CA ASN A 143 -3.07 -9.81 0.02
C ASN A 143 -2.63 -9.90 1.50
N PHE A 144 -1.33 -9.75 1.77
CA PHE A 144 -0.83 -9.71 3.14
C PHE A 144 -1.46 -8.55 3.94
N ALA A 145 -1.46 -7.33 3.41
CA ALA A 145 -2.03 -6.15 4.06
C ALA A 145 -3.53 -6.30 4.31
N GLU A 146 -4.26 -6.88 3.37
CA GLU A 146 -5.68 -7.16 3.51
C GLU A 146 -5.96 -8.14 4.66
N ASN A 147 -5.21 -9.25 4.72
CA ASN A 147 -5.36 -10.24 5.78
C ASN A 147 -4.92 -9.69 7.14
N ALA A 148 -3.83 -8.90 7.18
CA ALA A 148 -3.35 -8.24 8.39
C ALA A 148 -4.41 -7.27 8.94
N SER A 149 -4.95 -6.40 8.09
CA SER A 149 -6.02 -5.47 8.45
C SER A 149 -7.29 -6.19 8.92
N ALA A 150 -7.73 -7.24 8.20
CA ALA A 150 -8.90 -8.02 8.60
C ALA A 150 -8.70 -8.73 9.94
N THR A 151 -7.52 -9.31 10.16
CA THR A 151 -7.17 -9.97 11.43
C THR A 151 -7.14 -8.97 12.58
N GLY A 152 -6.57 -7.78 12.38
CA GLY A 152 -6.57 -6.70 13.37
C GLY A 152 -7.98 -6.35 13.83
N ARG A 153 -8.93 -6.20 12.90
CA ARG A 153 -10.35 -5.94 13.23
C ARG A 153 -11.00 -7.09 14.00
N ASN A 154 -10.75 -8.33 13.59
CA ASN A 154 -11.29 -9.51 14.28
C ASN A 154 -10.80 -9.61 15.74
N LEU A 155 -9.56 -9.17 16.00
CA LEU A 155 -8.96 -9.19 17.32
C LEU A 155 -9.28 -7.95 18.18
N ASP A 156 -9.86 -6.89 17.60
CA ASP A 156 -10.03 -5.60 18.27
C ASP A 156 -10.79 -5.71 19.60
N SER A 157 -11.90 -6.46 19.62
CA SER A 157 -12.69 -6.68 20.83
C SER A 157 -11.91 -7.40 21.93
N VAL A 158 -11.06 -8.36 21.58
CA VAL A 158 -10.23 -9.12 22.52
C VAL A 158 -9.08 -8.27 23.04
N LEU A 159 -8.43 -7.50 22.15
CA LEU A 159 -7.37 -6.57 22.53
C LEU A 159 -7.90 -5.48 23.48
N TYR A 160 -9.13 -5.02 23.27
CA TYR A 160 -9.79 -4.09 24.18
C TYR A 160 -10.03 -4.69 25.57
N GLN A 161 -10.43 -5.95 25.67
CA GLN A 161 -10.58 -6.64 26.95
C GLN A 161 -9.23 -6.77 27.67
N LEU A 162 -8.18 -7.17 26.96
CA LEU A 162 -6.83 -7.31 27.52
C LEU A 162 -6.24 -6.00 28.03
N ARG A 163 -6.62 -4.86 27.47
CA ARG A 163 -6.17 -3.53 27.93
C ARG A 163 -6.69 -3.18 29.33
N ASN A 164 -7.84 -3.74 29.71
CA ASN A 164 -8.55 -3.40 30.94
C ASN A 164 -8.39 -4.48 32.04
N MET A 165 -7.55 -5.48 31.81
CA MET A 165 -7.12 -6.47 32.81
C MET A 165 -5.86 -5.98 33.52
#